data_AF-A0A317UZ81-F1
#
_entry.id   AF-A0A317UZ81-F1
#
_cell.length_a   1.000
_cell.length_b   1.000
_cell.length_c   1.000
_cell.angle_alpha   90.00
_cell.angle_beta   90.00
_cell.angle_gamma   90.00
#
_symmetry.space_group_name_H-M   'P 1'
#
loop_
_entity.id
_entity.type
_entity.pdbx_description
1 polymer ?
#
loop_
_entity_poly.entity_id
_entity_poly.type
_entity_poly.pdbx_seq_one_letter_code
_entity_poly.pdbx_strand_id
1 'polypeptide(L)'
;MQCIAALLALASIFTGINASFNHDYGNHLMQERALPNAPDGYTPTTVECAASRPTVRSATALSSNESSWLRTRRNNTLSAMREFFGHVNITDFDAVGYIDGISSNTSNLPNIGVAVSGGGYRALMNGAGAIKAFDNRTENSTSSGQLGGLLQSATYLAGLSGGAWLVGSIYLNNFSTISSLQTYDDGDVWQFQNSIFEGPDGDSIQIIDTATYYRDIYDAVSGKDDAGWETSITDYWGRALSYQLVNATAGGINYTWSSIALTNSFRNAEMPMPILVADGRYPGELLVSSNATVYEFNPWEFGTFDPTVYGFVPVQYLGSRFVAGSLPSNESCVRGFDNGGFIMGTSSTLFNQFLLQINTTSLPSFLKDVFTKILEDLGEDSQDIAVYTPNPFYLWANSTSPSASETVLDLVDGGEDLQNIPLHPLIQPERHVDVIFAVDSSADTQYNWPNGTALVATYERSLNTTGIGNGTSFPVIPDQNTFVNEGLNTRPTFFGCNSSNTTGPAPLVVYLPNFPYVTFSNVSTFDPSYSEAQRDSIIFNGYDVATMGNNSRDGEWSACVACAVLSRSFERTNTTVPDQCNRCFDRYCWDGTTNSSNPGTYEPSTVFDNVAYAVLPAVFATVAAAATVSAFM
;
A
#
# COMPACT_ATOMS: atom_id res chain seq x y z
N MET A 1 8.90 -59.62 39.16
CA MET A 1 10.04 -59.88 40.05
C MET A 1 11.26 -59.16 39.48
N GLN A 2 11.74 -58.15 40.21
CA GLN A 2 13.11 -57.59 40.21
C GLN A 2 13.71 -57.01 38.92
N CYS A 3 13.70 -55.67 38.86
CA CYS A 3 14.87 -54.77 38.85
C CYS A 3 16.25 -55.23 38.35
N ILE A 4 16.82 -54.37 37.48
CA ILE A 4 18.22 -53.89 37.44
C ILE A 4 19.29 -54.90 36.99
N ALA A 5 19.86 -54.66 35.80
CA ALA A 5 21.31 -54.49 35.53
C ALA A 5 21.65 -54.81 34.06
N ALA A 6 22.10 -53.81 33.30
CA ALA A 6 23.20 -53.92 32.32
C ALA A 6 23.37 -52.59 31.56
N LEU A 7 23.91 -51.59 32.25
CA LEU A 7 24.73 -50.55 31.64
C LEU A 7 26.17 -51.09 31.57
N LEU A 8 26.91 -50.71 30.53
CA LEU A 8 28.33 -50.98 30.21
C LEU A 8 28.60 -52.18 29.27
N ALA A 9 28.72 -51.88 27.97
CA ALA A 9 29.97 -52.09 27.24
C ALA A 9 29.81 -51.64 25.77
N LEU A 10 30.47 -50.54 25.40
CA LEU A 10 31.36 -50.39 24.24
C LEU A 10 31.46 -48.91 23.81
N ALA A 11 32.27 -48.16 24.57
CA ALA A 11 33.14 -47.15 23.96
C ALA A 11 34.26 -47.94 23.25
N SER A 12 34.43 -47.82 21.94
CA SER A 12 35.40 -46.94 21.29
C SER A 12 35.37 -47.35 19.82
N ILE A 13 35.19 -46.46 18.86
CA ILE A 13 36.26 -45.75 18.14
C ILE A 13 35.49 -44.80 17.21
N PHE A 14 35.58 -43.49 17.41
CA PHE A 14 35.59 -42.49 16.33
C PHE A 14 36.10 -41.18 16.93
N THR A 15 37.37 -40.92 16.71
CA THR A 15 37.99 -39.61 16.87
C THR A 15 37.69 -38.77 15.64
N GLY A 16 37.27 -37.51 15.87
CA GLY A 16 37.35 -36.43 14.89
C GLY A 16 36.02 -36.03 14.26
N ILE A 17 35.29 -35.11 14.90
CA ILE A 17 35.24 -33.68 14.55
C ILE A 17 34.48 -33.00 15.71
N ASN A 18 35.13 -32.07 16.40
CA ASN A 18 34.48 -31.19 17.36
C ASN A 18 33.55 -30.24 16.59
N ALA A 19 32.24 -30.50 16.61
CA ALA A 19 31.24 -29.48 16.34
C ALA A 19 30.85 -28.88 17.70
N SER A 20 31.42 -27.72 18.01
CA SER A 20 30.91 -26.84 19.05
C SER A 20 29.45 -26.53 18.73
N PHE A 21 28.52 -26.94 19.58
CA PHE A 21 27.18 -26.39 19.63
C PHE A 21 27.27 -24.94 20.10
N ASN A 22 27.53 -24.03 19.16
CA ASN A 22 27.19 -22.62 19.36
C ASN A 22 25.71 -22.48 19.08
N HIS A 23 24.97 -22.20 20.14
CA HIS A 23 23.65 -21.60 20.09
C HIS A 23 23.86 -20.19 19.52
N ASP A 24 23.79 -20.07 18.19
CA ASP A 24 23.81 -18.78 17.53
C ASP A 24 22.44 -18.15 17.77
N TYR A 25 22.32 -17.43 18.89
CA TYR A 25 21.38 -16.32 18.99
C TYR A 25 21.71 -15.43 17.81
N GLY A 26 20.91 -15.56 16.74
CA GLY A 26 21.00 -14.69 15.58
C GLY A 26 20.91 -13.27 16.09
N ASN A 27 22.05 -12.59 16.14
CA ASN A 27 22.08 -11.14 16.11
C ASN A 27 21.23 -10.76 14.90
N HIS A 28 20.03 -10.23 15.14
CA HIS A 28 19.33 -9.39 14.19
C HIS A 28 20.27 -8.22 13.89
N LEU A 29 21.20 -8.46 12.96
CA LEU A 29 21.96 -7.43 12.29
C LEU A 29 20.91 -6.49 11.75
N MET A 30 20.85 -5.28 12.32
CA MET A 30 20.00 -4.20 11.87
C MET A 30 20.17 -4.08 10.35
N GLN A 31 19.23 -4.65 9.62
CA GLN A 31 19.16 -4.51 8.17
C GLN A 31 18.81 -3.04 7.92
N GLU A 32 19.66 -2.35 7.17
CA GLU A 32 19.55 -0.91 6.92
C GLU A 32 18.14 -0.54 6.44
N ARG A 33 17.44 0.23 7.27
CA ARG A 33 16.03 0.63 7.10
C ARG A 33 15.88 1.73 6.05
N ALA A 34 14.66 2.18 5.78
CA ALA A 34 14.48 3.59 5.37
C ALA A 34 15.28 4.46 6.36
N LEU A 35 16.04 5.44 5.87
CA LEU A 35 17.05 6.05 6.72
C LEU A 35 16.42 7.08 7.68
N PRO A 36 16.78 7.09 8.98
CA PRO A 36 16.37 8.13 9.92
C PRO A 36 17.17 9.42 9.66
N ASN A 37 16.90 10.08 8.54
CA ASN A 37 17.71 11.17 7.98
C ASN A 37 17.00 12.54 8.01
N ALA A 38 15.87 12.66 8.70
CA ALA A 38 15.27 13.95 9.00
C ALA A 38 16.30 14.82 9.76
N PRO A 39 16.42 16.12 9.45
CA PRO A 39 17.43 16.96 10.11
C PRO A 39 17.16 17.20 11.60
N ASP A 40 15.89 17.28 12.00
CA ASP A 40 15.48 17.62 13.37
C ASP A 40 14.12 16.98 13.73
N GLY A 41 14.08 15.66 13.83
CA GLY A 41 12.85 14.97 14.21
C GLY A 41 11.70 15.25 13.25
N TYR A 42 10.61 15.76 13.82
CA TYR A 42 9.40 16.14 13.08
C TYR A 42 9.44 17.58 12.55
N THR A 43 10.36 18.42 13.04
CA THR A 43 10.42 19.84 12.72
C THR A 43 11.12 20.06 11.37
N PRO A 44 10.43 20.59 10.35
CA PRO A 44 11.06 20.91 9.08
C PRO A 44 12.15 21.96 9.29
N THR A 45 13.33 21.68 8.74
CA THR A 45 14.55 22.44 9.05
C THR A 45 15.21 22.98 7.79
N THR A 46 15.71 24.20 7.90
CA THR A 46 16.50 24.84 6.85
C THR A 46 17.85 24.15 6.66
N VAL A 47 18.18 23.84 5.42
CA VAL A 47 19.45 23.24 5.00
C VAL A 47 20.06 24.01 3.82
N GLU A 48 21.36 23.82 3.59
CA GLU A 48 21.99 24.32 2.37
C GLU A 48 21.38 23.63 1.13
N CYS A 49 20.99 24.44 0.14
CA CYS A 49 20.56 23.91 -1.15
C CYS A 49 21.74 23.31 -1.91
N ALA A 50 21.47 22.27 -2.70
CA ALA A 50 22.42 21.80 -3.70
C ALA A 50 22.79 22.94 -4.68
N ALA A 51 23.98 22.85 -5.29
CA ALA A 51 24.46 23.84 -6.25
C ALA A 51 23.48 24.06 -7.41
N SER A 52 22.83 22.98 -7.87
CA SER A 52 21.63 23.07 -8.69
C SER A 52 20.41 23.18 -7.78
N ARG A 53 19.82 24.37 -7.70
CA ARG A 53 18.63 24.60 -6.88
C ARG A 53 17.43 23.82 -7.42
N PRO A 54 16.53 23.33 -6.54
CA PRO A 54 15.35 22.60 -6.96
C PRO A 54 14.36 23.52 -7.70
N THR A 55 13.64 22.94 -8.63
CA THR A 55 12.61 23.61 -9.46
C THR A 55 11.42 22.67 -9.64
N VAL A 56 10.25 23.23 -9.96
CA VAL A 56 9.10 22.44 -10.42
C VAL A 56 9.42 21.90 -11.81
N ARG A 57 9.34 20.58 -11.97
CA ARG A 57 9.48 19.89 -13.25
C ARG A 57 8.10 19.73 -13.88
N SER A 58 8.00 20.02 -15.17
CA SER A 58 6.79 19.72 -15.96
C SER A 58 6.52 18.21 -16.02
N ALA A 59 5.26 17.80 -15.89
CA ALA A 59 4.83 16.40 -15.90
C ALA A 59 4.77 15.75 -17.31
N THR A 60 5.42 16.34 -18.32
CA THR A 60 5.46 15.83 -19.72
C THR A 60 6.19 14.51 -19.92
N ALA A 61 6.88 14.03 -18.89
CA ALA A 61 7.66 12.80 -18.90
C ALA A 61 7.84 12.31 -17.45
N LEU A 62 8.34 11.10 -17.27
CA LEU A 62 8.85 10.65 -15.97
C LEU A 62 10.10 11.45 -15.58
N SER A 63 10.39 11.48 -14.28
CA SER A 63 11.62 12.10 -13.78
C SER A 63 12.85 11.36 -14.28
N SER A 64 14.01 12.04 -14.26
CA SER A 64 15.28 11.39 -14.57
C SER A 64 15.62 10.28 -13.58
N ASN A 65 15.18 10.42 -12.31
CA ASN A 65 15.41 9.43 -11.27
C ASN A 65 14.58 8.17 -11.53
N GLU A 66 13.28 8.30 -11.77
CA GLU A 66 12.39 7.18 -12.10
C GLU A 66 12.83 6.50 -13.40
N SER A 67 13.09 7.29 -14.46
CA SER A 67 13.58 6.75 -15.74
C SER A 67 14.90 5.98 -15.59
N SER A 68 15.82 6.47 -14.76
CA SER A 68 17.08 5.80 -14.51
C SER A 68 16.89 4.52 -13.69
N TRP A 69 16.08 4.59 -12.65
CA TRP A 69 15.77 3.47 -11.78
C TRP A 69 15.05 2.34 -12.52
N LEU A 70 14.11 2.67 -13.41
CA LEU A 70 13.40 1.71 -14.25
C LEU A 70 14.36 0.86 -15.08
N ARG A 71 15.47 1.42 -15.59
CA ARG A 71 16.48 0.63 -16.33
C ARG A 71 17.07 -0.50 -15.49
N THR A 72 17.31 -0.26 -14.20
CA THR A 72 17.75 -1.29 -13.25
C THR A 72 16.59 -2.23 -12.91
N ARG A 73 15.41 -1.67 -12.58
CA ARG A 73 14.22 -2.47 -12.23
C ARG A 73 13.87 -3.49 -13.30
N ARG A 74 13.95 -3.12 -14.58
CA ARG A 74 13.64 -4.03 -15.71
C ARG A 74 14.46 -5.31 -15.70
N ASN A 75 15.74 -5.25 -15.30
CA ASN A 75 16.57 -6.45 -15.17
C ASN A 75 16.11 -7.32 -13.98
N ASN A 76 15.77 -6.70 -12.86
CA ASN A 76 15.30 -7.42 -11.67
C ASN A 76 13.94 -8.06 -11.91
N THR A 77 13.00 -7.35 -12.54
CA THR A 77 11.68 -7.89 -12.91
C THR A 77 11.80 -9.01 -13.92
N LEU A 78 12.79 -8.98 -14.83
CA LEU A 78 13.04 -10.09 -15.75
C LEU A 78 13.42 -11.37 -15.00
N SER A 79 14.32 -11.28 -14.02
CA SER A 79 14.68 -12.43 -13.17
C SER A 79 13.48 -12.93 -12.37
N ALA A 80 12.74 -12.01 -11.74
CA ALA A 80 11.56 -12.34 -10.95
C ALA A 80 10.45 -12.99 -11.81
N MET A 81 10.23 -12.51 -13.03
CA MET A 81 9.26 -13.10 -13.95
C MET A 81 9.65 -14.53 -14.36
N ARG A 82 10.93 -14.80 -14.60
CA ARG A 82 11.40 -16.17 -14.88
C ARG A 82 11.09 -17.12 -13.73
N GLU A 83 11.35 -16.67 -12.50
CA GLU A 83 11.06 -17.46 -11.30
C GLU A 83 9.54 -17.67 -11.14
N PHE A 84 8.75 -16.60 -11.28
CA PHE A 84 7.29 -16.65 -11.20
C PHE A 84 6.69 -17.61 -12.23
N PHE A 85 7.04 -17.46 -13.52
CA PHE A 85 6.55 -18.37 -14.58
C PHE A 85 7.16 -19.77 -14.53
N GLY A 86 8.22 -19.98 -13.75
CA GLY A 86 8.80 -21.30 -13.51
C GLY A 86 7.95 -22.18 -12.59
N HIS A 87 7.07 -21.58 -11.77
CA HIS A 87 6.14 -22.32 -10.91
C HIS A 87 4.66 -22.06 -11.24
N VAL A 88 4.34 -20.91 -11.84
CA VAL A 88 3.02 -20.59 -12.39
C VAL A 88 2.97 -20.93 -13.88
N ASN A 89 2.61 -22.19 -14.16
CA ASN A 89 2.66 -22.74 -15.51
C ASN A 89 1.39 -22.47 -16.33
N ILE A 90 1.60 -22.24 -17.64
CA ILE A 90 0.55 -22.26 -18.66
C ILE A 90 0.73 -23.55 -19.47
N THR A 91 -0.33 -24.35 -19.54
CA THR A 91 -0.35 -25.64 -20.23
C THR A 91 -0.02 -25.44 -21.71
N ASP A 92 0.87 -26.28 -22.23
CA ASP A 92 1.36 -26.26 -23.61
C ASP A 92 2.00 -24.92 -24.05
N PHE A 93 2.47 -24.09 -23.10
CA PHE A 93 3.18 -22.85 -23.38
C PHE A 93 4.40 -22.66 -22.46
N ASP A 94 5.57 -22.50 -23.06
CA ASP A 94 6.82 -22.22 -22.33
C ASP A 94 6.93 -20.72 -22.01
N ALA A 95 6.31 -20.30 -20.90
CA ALA A 95 6.29 -18.91 -20.46
C ALA A 95 7.69 -18.38 -20.11
N VAL A 96 8.56 -19.22 -19.53
CA VAL A 96 9.95 -18.85 -19.21
C VAL A 96 10.74 -18.62 -20.51
N GLY A 97 10.67 -19.57 -21.44
CA GLY A 97 11.31 -19.44 -22.76
C GLY A 97 10.77 -18.27 -23.58
N TYR A 98 9.47 -17.96 -23.47
CA TYR A 98 8.87 -16.78 -24.08
C TYR A 98 9.47 -15.48 -23.55
N ILE A 99 9.53 -15.32 -22.22
CA ILE A 99 10.14 -14.15 -21.57
C ILE A 99 11.62 -14.01 -21.96
N ASP A 100 12.36 -15.12 -22.03
CA ASP A 100 13.74 -15.13 -22.48
C ASP A 100 13.89 -14.68 -23.93
N GLY A 101 13.03 -15.18 -24.81
CA GLY A 101 13.04 -14.84 -26.24
C GLY A 101 12.80 -13.37 -26.51
N ILE A 102 12.00 -12.70 -25.68
CA ILE A 102 11.65 -11.27 -25.85
C ILE A 102 12.52 -10.32 -25.03
N SER A 103 13.35 -10.84 -24.11
CA SER A 103 14.13 -10.07 -23.14
C SER A 103 15.09 -9.02 -23.75
N SER A 104 15.52 -9.23 -25.00
CA SER A 104 16.37 -8.28 -25.73
C SER A 104 15.68 -6.95 -26.06
N ASN A 105 14.34 -6.93 -26.10
CA ASN A 105 13.56 -5.71 -26.24
C ASN A 105 12.69 -5.53 -24.99
N THR A 106 13.14 -4.66 -24.09
CA THR A 106 12.46 -4.40 -22.81
C THR A 106 11.04 -3.85 -22.96
N SER A 107 10.69 -3.27 -24.12
CA SER A 107 9.33 -2.81 -24.41
C SER A 107 8.35 -3.98 -24.63
N ASN A 108 8.85 -5.18 -24.93
CA ASN A 108 8.02 -6.38 -25.07
C ASN A 108 7.75 -7.05 -23.72
N LEU A 109 8.59 -6.81 -22.70
CA LEU A 109 8.40 -7.39 -21.38
C LEU A 109 7.16 -6.80 -20.70
N PRO A 110 6.40 -7.61 -19.94
CA PRO A 110 5.29 -7.11 -19.13
C PRO A 110 5.73 -6.06 -18.11
N ASN A 111 4.87 -5.07 -17.90
CA ASN A 111 4.99 -4.11 -16.82
C ASN A 111 3.80 -4.21 -15.86
N ILE A 112 4.05 -4.63 -14.63
CA ILE A 112 3.00 -4.95 -13.65
C ILE A 112 2.88 -3.82 -12.62
N GLY A 113 1.65 -3.36 -12.38
CA GLY A 113 1.29 -2.48 -11.28
C GLY A 113 0.43 -3.20 -10.24
N VAL A 114 0.52 -2.78 -8.98
CA VAL A 114 -0.37 -3.21 -7.91
C VAL A 114 -0.97 -1.97 -7.26
N ALA A 115 -2.28 -1.97 -7.01
CA ALA A 115 -2.98 -0.89 -6.36
C ALA A 115 -3.79 -1.43 -5.18
N VAL A 116 -3.64 -0.82 -4.00
CA VAL A 116 -4.36 -1.18 -2.78
C VAL A 116 -5.27 -0.03 -2.37
N SER A 117 -6.57 -0.31 -2.25
CA SER A 117 -7.60 0.70 -1.99
C SER A 117 -7.51 1.34 -0.60
N GLY A 118 -8.34 2.36 -0.38
CA GLY A 118 -8.66 2.88 0.94
C GLY A 118 -9.68 2.05 1.72
N GLY A 119 -9.90 2.43 2.98
CA GLY A 119 -10.78 1.72 3.91
C GLY A 119 -10.18 1.43 5.30
N GLY A 120 -9.25 2.26 5.77
CA GLY A 120 -8.61 2.13 7.08
C GLY A 120 -7.97 0.76 7.33
N TYR A 121 -8.12 0.22 8.53
CA TYR A 121 -7.54 -1.07 8.91
C TYR A 121 -8.03 -2.25 8.07
N ARG A 122 -9.29 -2.21 7.60
CA ARG A 122 -9.82 -3.23 6.68
C ARG A 122 -8.97 -3.30 5.41
N ALA A 123 -8.70 -2.15 4.81
CA ALA A 123 -7.91 -2.08 3.58
C ALA A 123 -6.45 -2.45 3.80
N LEU A 124 -5.86 -2.02 4.93
CA LEU A 124 -4.53 -2.45 5.34
C LEU A 124 -4.45 -3.98 5.42
N MET A 125 -5.36 -4.62 6.15
CA MET A 125 -5.31 -6.05 6.41
C MET A 125 -5.67 -6.90 5.18
N ASN A 126 -6.73 -6.54 4.44
CA ASN A 126 -7.08 -7.24 3.21
C ASN A 126 -5.99 -7.08 2.14
N GLY A 127 -5.47 -5.86 1.97
CA GLY A 127 -4.33 -5.57 1.11
C GLY A 127 -3.07 -6.33 1.53
N ALA A 128 -2.79 -6.42 2.83
CA ALA A 128 -1.67 -7.19 3.36
C ALA A 128 -1.78 -8.67 2.97
N GLY A 129 -2.99 -9.23 2.94
CA GLY A 129 -3.23 -10.60 2.47
C GLY A 129 -2.82 -10.79 1.02
N ALA A 130 -3.25 -9.87 0.14
CA ALA A 130 -2.87 -9.91 -1.27
C ALA A 130 -1.35 -9.74 -1.48
N ILE A 131 -0.71 -8.78 -0.81
CA ILE A 131 0.75 -8.60 -0.88
C ILE A 131 1.48 -9.84 -0.35
N LYS A 132 1.00 -10.44 0.74
CA LYS A 132 1.55 -11.68 1.31
C LYS A 132 1.47 -12.84 0.32
N ALA A 133 0.39 -12.95 -0.45
CA ALA A 133 0.24 -13.94 -1.52
C ALA A 133 1.16 -13.70 -2.72
N PHE A 134 1.46 -12.44 -3.03
CA PHE A 134 2.30 -12.06 -4.17
C PHE A 134 3.80 -12.12 -3.86
N ASP A 135 4.20 -12.10 -2.59
CA ASP A 135 5.58 -12.01 -2.14
C ASP A 135 6.23 -13.39 -2.03
N ASN A 136 7.25 -13.68 -2.85
CA ASN A 136 7.98 -14.96 -2.79
C ASN A 136 8.76 -15.19 -1.46
N ARG A 137 8.92 -14.15 -0.64
CA ARG A 137 9.54 -14.23 0.69
C ARG A 137 8.56 -14.78 1.73
N THR A 138 7.27 -14.85 1.42
CA THR A 138 6.28 -15.52 2.26
C THR A 138 6.47 -17.03 2.17
N GLU A 139 6.51 -17.70 3.32
CA GLU A 139 6.62 -19.15 3.40
C GLU A 139 5.56 -19.85 2.53
N ASN A 140 5.99 -20.84 1.74
CA ASN A 140 5.16 -21.65 0.83
C ASN A 140 4.41 -20.90 -0.28
N SER A 141 4.61 -19.57 -0.44
CA SER A 141 3.95 -18.75 -1.48
C SER A 141 4.37 -19.07 -2.92
N THR A 142 5.37 -19.92 -3.14
CA THR A 142 5.78 -20.40 -4.47
C THR A 142 5.38 -21.86 -4.72
N SER A 143 4.49 -22.41 -3.88
CA SER A 143 3.95 -23.76 -4.08
C SER A 143 2.91 -23.78 -5.20
N SER A 144 2.55 -24.97 -5.68
CA SER A 144 1.49 -25.14 -6.68
C SER A 144 0.20 -24.41 -6.26
N GLY A 145 -0.34 -23.59 -7.16
CA GLY A 145 -1.57 -22.79 -6.92
C GLY A 145 -1.36 -21.48 -6.17
N GLN A 146 -0.10 -21.07 -5.92
CA GLN A 146 0.25 -19.83 -5.25
C GLN A 146 0.78 -18.78 -6.22
N LEU A 147 0.94 -17.53 -5.76
CA LEU A 147 1.28 -16.36 -6.59
C LEU A 147 2.58 -15.64 -6.18
N GLY A 148 3.39 -16.25 -5.32
CA GLY A 148 4.65 -15.69 -4.84
C GLY A 148 5.60 -15.40 -6.01
N GLY A 149 6.19 -14.21 -6.01
CA GLY A 149 7.05 -13.72 -7.09
C GLY A 149 6.36 -12.67 -7.96
N LEU A 150 5.03 -12.52 -7.84
CA LEU A 150 4.31 -11.44 -8.53
C LEU A 150 4.72 -10.06 -8.00
N LEU A 151 4.94 -9.91 -6.68
CA LEU A 151 5.42 -8.66 -6.09
C LEU A 151 6.84 -8.34 -6.56
N GLN A 152 7.72 -9.35 -6.62
CA GLN A 152 9.08 -9.19 -7.15
C GLN A 152 9.06 -8.83 -8.64
N SER A 153 8.05 -9.25 -9.40
CA SER A 153 7.84 -8.92 -10.80
C SER A 153 7.17 -7.55 -11.02
N ALA A 154 6.54 -6.98 -9.99
CA ALA A 154 5.86 -5.67 -10.08
C ALA A 154 6.82 -4.50 -10.23
N THR A 155 6.46 -3.48 -11.00
CA THR A 155 7.25 -2.25 -11.12
C THR A 155 6.78 -1.18 -10.14
N TYR A 156 5.48 -1.12 -9.89
CA TYR A 156 4.84 -0.10 -9.06
C TYR A 156 3.90 -0.74 -8.03
N LEU A 157 3.85 -0.17 -6.83
CA LEU A 157 2.90 -0.50 -5.78
C LEU A 157 2.30 0.81 -5.25
N ALA A 158 1.02 1.03 -5.53
CA ALA A 158 0.29 2.23 -5.14
C ALA A 158 -0.68 1.96 -3.98
N GLY A 159 -0.82 2.92 -3.07
CA GLY A 159 -1.75 2.88 -1.95
C GLY A 159 -2.41 4.24 -1.72
N LEU A 160 -3.64 4.24 -1.21
CA LEU A 160 -4.29 5.43 -0.66
C LEU A 160 -5.01 5.09 0.65
N SER A 161 -5.20 6.05 1.54
CA SER A 161 -5.88 5.84 2.83
C SER A 161 -5.32 4.64 3.61
N GLY A 162 -6.16 3.68 4.01
CA GLY A 162 -5.71 2.42 4.61
C GLY A 162 -4.69 1.61 3.78
N GLY A 163 -4.77 1.68 2.45
CA GLY A 163 -3.75 1.13 1.55
C GLY A 163 -2.43 1.90 1.62
N ALA A 164 -2.46 3.21 1.87
CA ALA A 164 -1.26 4.01 2.13
C ALA A 164 -0.61 3.65 3.47
N TRP A 165 -1.37 3.26 4.48
CA TRP A 165 -0.84 2.73 5.74
C TRP A 165 -0.08 1.42 5.52
N LEU A 166 -0.64 0.51 4.71
CA LEU A 166 0.04 -0.73 4.32
C LEU A 166 1.35 -0.46 3.58
N VAL A 167 1.30 0.33 2.51
CA VAL A 167 2.47 0.63 1.69
C VAL A 167 3.51 1.39 2.53
N GLY A 168 3.11 2.41 3.28
CA GLY A 168 4.04 3.14 4.14
C GLY A 168 4.67 2.26 5.21
N SER A 169 3.90 1.37 5.85
CA SER A 169 4.43 0.42 6.83
C SER A 169 5.44 -0.54 6.21
N ILE A 170 5.18 -1.09 5.02
CA ILE A 170 6.14 -1.96 4.32
C ILE A 170 7.46 -1.22 4.07
N TYR A 171 7.40 -0.02 3.47
CA TYR A 171 8.60 0.64 2.95
C TYR A 171 9.40 1.38 4.03
N LEU A 172 8.74 1.99 5.01
CA LEU A 172 9.42 2.64 6.14
C LEU A 172 10.07 1.60 7.07
N ASN A 173 9.57 0.37 7.07
CA ASN A 173 10.21 -0.79 7.70
C ASN A 173 11.10 -1.59 6.73
N ASN A 174 11.81 -0.93 5.82
CA ASN A 174 12.79 -1.58 4.94
C ASN A 174 12.23 -2.61 3.94
N PHE A 175 11.06 -2.32 3.36
CA PHE A 175 10.38 -3.28 2.49
C PHE A 175 10.16 -4.65 3.18
N SER A 176 9.83 -4.60 4.47
CA SER A 176 9.54 -5.76 5.31
C SER A 176 8.42 -6.61 4.72
N THR A 177 8.52 -7.93 4.89
CA THR A 177 7.43 -8.84 4.50
C THR A 177 6.23 -8.64 5.43
N ILE A 178 5.04 -8.96 4.93
CA ILE A 178 3.82 -8.94 5.75
C ILE A 178 3.98 -9.84 6.98
N SER A 179 4.56 -11.03 6.83
CA SER A 179 4.82 -11.93 7.95
C SER A 179 5.74 -11.33 9.02
N SER A 180 6.66 -10.43 8.65
CA SER A 180 7.54 -9.75 9.62
C SER A 180 6.87 -8.58 10.34
N LEU A 181 5.84 -7.99 9.73
CA LEU A 181 5.06 -6.90 10.32
C LEU A 181 3.93 -7.44 11.20
N GLN A 182 3.44 -8.65 10.94
CA GLN A 182 2.46 -9.38 11.76
C GLN A 182 3.10 -9.91 13.05
N THR A 183 3.47 -9.03 13.97
CA THR A 183 4.08 -9.42 15.25
C THR A 183 3.04 -9.89 16.26
N TYR A 184 3.52 -10.47 17.37
CA TYR A 184 2.73 -10.81 18.56
C TYR A 184 3.41 -10.33 19.85
N ASP A 185 4.47 -9.55 19.71
CA ASP A 185 5.24 -9.02 20.82
C ASP A 185 4.62 -7.67 21.23
N ASP A 186 4.39 -7.51 22.53
CA ASP A 186 3.79 -6.28 23.08
C ASP A 186 4.66 -5.06 22.71
N GLY A 187 4.01 -4.02 22.19
CA GLY A 187 4.66 -2.77 21.80
C GLY A 187 5.29 -2.75 20.40
N ASP A 188 5.26 -3.87 19.66
CA ASP A 188 5.66 -3.90 18.25
C ASP A 188 4.58 -3.36 17.30
N VAL A 189 4.92 -3.29 16.01
CA VAL A 189 4.00 -2.86 14.95
C VAL A 189 2.85 -3.84 14.72
N TRP A 190 1.74 -3.33 14.17
CA TRP A 190 0.53 -4.08 13.82
C TRP A 190 -0.16 -4.79 15.00
N GLN A 191 0.11 -4.31 16.21
CA GLN A 191 -0.63 -4.63 17.43
C GLN A 191 -1.92 -3.79 17.48
N PHE A 192 -2.91 -4.15 16.65
CA PHE A 192 -4.15 -3.39 16.45
C PHE A 192 -5.19 -3.60 17.56
N GLN A 193 -4.93 -4.48 18.54
CA GLN A 193 -5.80 -4.63 19.71
C GLN A 193 -5.81 -3.37 20.57
N ASN A 194 -4.72 -2.62 20.51
CA ASN A 194 -4.59 -1.31 21.11
C ASN A 194 -5.04 -0.28 20.09
N SER A 195 -5.99 0.55 20.50
CA SER A 195 -6.48 1.61 19.64
C SER A 195 -5.36 2.61 19.33
N ILE A 196 -5.41 3.22 18.14
CA ILE A 196 -4.55 4.35 17.81
C ILE A 196 -4.73 5.54 18.79
N PHE A 197 -5.87 5.58 19.49
CA PHE A 197 -6.18 6.56 20.56
C PHE A 197 -5.75 6.08 21.96
N GLU A 198 -5.12 4.93 22.08
CA GLU A 198 -4.55 4.45 23.34
C GLU A 198 -3.02 4.38 23.24
N GLY A 199 -2.51 4.14 22.02
CA GLY A 199 -1.11 3.90 21.76
C GLY A 199 -0.73 2.45 22.07
N PRO A 200 0.51 2.04 21.76
CA PRO A 200 1.01 0.70 22.04
C PRO A 200 1.15 0.41 23.56
N ASP A 201 0.97 -0.86 23.97
CA ASP A 201 1.28 -1.35 25.32
C ASP A 201 2.80 -1.34 25.60
N GLY A 202 3.22 -1.15 26.87
CA GLY A 202 4.63 -1.38 27.32
C GLY A 202 4.84 -2.83 27.82
N ASP A 203 5.99 -3.51 27.67
CA ASP A 203 7.38 -3.12 27.98
C ASP A 203 8.46 -3.97 27.23
N SER A 204 9.47 -3.34 26.60
CA SER A 204 10.93 -3.61 26.74
C SER A 204 11.78 -2.80 25.75
N ILE A 205 12.13 -1.57 26.15
CA ILE A 205 13.33 -0.74 25.81
C ILE A 205 13.01 0.76 25.80
N GLN A 206 11.76 1.19 25.58
CA GLN A 206 11.27 2.52 26.01
C GLN A 206 9.81 2.45 26.44
N ILE A 207 9.56 2.84 27.69
CA ILE A 207 8.28 2.79 28.41
C ILE A 207 7.29 3.78 27.77
N ILE A 208 6.19 3.28 27.22
CA ILE A 208 5.10 4.10 26.67
C ILE A 208 3.90 3.95 27.62
N ASP A 209 3.77 4.83 28.61
CA ASP A 209 2.46 5.12 29.21
C ASP A 209 1.65 5.87 28.13
N THR A 210 0.34 5.62 27.98
CA THR A 210 -0.56 6.39 27.12
C THR A 210 -0.37 7.91 27.31
N ALA A 211 -0.08 8.36 28.54
CA ALA A 211 0.27 9.76 28.80
C ALA A 211 1.58 10.21 28.14
N THR A 212 2.61 9.37 28.14
CA THR A 212 3.90 9.60 27.46
C THR A 212 3.72 9.58 25.96
N TYR A 213 2.97 8.61 25.40
CA TYR A 213 2.61 8.55 23.99
C TYR A 213 2.01 9.88 23.50
N TYR A 214 1.01 10.36 24.21
CA TYR A 214 0.35 11.61 23.82
C TYR A 214 1.21 12.84 24.05
N ARG A 215 2.04 12.85 25.08
CA ARG A 215 3.03 13.92 25.28
C ARG A 215 4.04 13.94 24.14
N ASP A 216 4.56 12.79 23.73
CA ASP A 216 5.55 12.70 22.65
C ASP A 216 4.96 13.18 21.31
N ILE A 217 3.70 12.83 21.02
CA ILE A 217 2.97 13.38 19.86
C ILE A 217 2.81 14.90 19.99
N TYR A 218 2.35 15.37 21.15
CA TYR A 218 2.15 16.79 21.39
C TYR A 218 3.45 17.58 21.24
N ASP A 219 4.54 17.13 21.88
CA ASP A 219 5.85 17.78 21.84
C ASP A 219 6.41 17.83 20.41
N ALA A 220 6.18 16.77 19.61
CA ALA A 220 6.59 16.75 18.21
C ALA A 220 5.83 17.79 17.37
N VAL A 221 4.50 17.85 17.50
CA VAL A 221 3.68 18.79 16.73
C VAL A 221 3.85 20.23 17.22
N SER A 222 3.93 20.44 18.54
CA SER A 222 4.20 21.77 19.11
C SER A 222 5.60 22.26 18.75
N GLY A 223 6.60 21.38 18.66
CA GLY A 223 7.93 21.76 18.19
C GLY A 223 7.95 22.24 16.72
N LYS A 224 7.06 21.69 15.88
CA LYS A 224 6.83 22.18 14.51
C LYS A 224 6.15 23.55 14.51
N ASP A 225 5.11 23.73 15.32
CA ASP A 225 4.40 25.01 15.50
C ASP A 225 5.29 26.13 16.06
N ASP A 226 6.06 25.84 17.12
CA ASP A 226 7.02 26.76 17.74
C ASP A 226 8.12 27.22 16.76
N ALA A 227 8.43 26.40 15.76
CA ALA A 227 9.35 26.73 14.67
C ALA A 227 8.71 27.59 13.57
N GLY A 228 7.42 27.94 13.70
CA GLY A 228 6.67 28.80 12.80
C GLY A 228 6.02 28.09 11.61
N TRP A 229 5.90 26.76 11.67
CA TRP A 229 5.19 25.98 10.66
C TRP A 229 3.73 25.79 11.06
N GLU A 230 2.84 25.89 10.07
CA GLU A 230 1.45 25.55 10.30
C GLU A 230 1.28 24.04 10.56
N THR A 231 0.42 23.73 11.52
CA THR A 231 0.08 22.37 11.91
C THR A 231 -1.42 22.17 11.79
N SER A 232 -1.83 20.92 11.66
CA SER A 232 -3.22 20.52 11.46
C SER A 232 -3.54 19.26 12.25
N ILE A 233 -4.80 18.85 12.27
CA ILE A 233 -5.16 17.54 12.85
C ILE A 233 -4.41 16.39 12.13
N THR A 234 -4.08 16.56 10.86
CA THR A 234 -3.31 15.57 10.10
C THR A 234 -1.92 15.32 10.70
N ASP A 235 -1.29 16.32 11.33
CA ASP A 235 -0.01 16.14 12.00
C ASP A 235 -0.14 15.15 13.17
N TYR A 236 -1.09 15.40 14.08
CA TYR A 236 -1.38 14.51 15.21
C TYR A 236 -1.76 13.10 14.73
N TRP A 237 -2.61 13.02 13.71
CA TRP A 237 -3.05 11.76 13.12
C TRP A 237 -1.90 10.96 12.50
N GLY A 238 -1.07 11.60 11.68
CA GLY A 238 0.08 10.97 11.03
C GLY A 238 1.12 10.50 12.06
N ARG A 239 1.32 11.25 13.15
CA ARG A 239 2.15 10.81 14.27
C ARG A 239 1.53 9.60 14.95
N ALA A 240 0.23 9.63 15.28
CA ALA A 240 -0.45 8.53 15.93
C ALA A 240 -0.37 7.22 15.13
N LEU A 241 -0.61 7.29 13.81
CA LEU A 241 -0.47 6.17 12.88
C LEU A 241 0.93 5.55 12.91
N SER A 242 1.95 6.40 12.91
CA SER A 242 3.33 5.96 12.79
C SER A 242 3.80 5.07 13.94
N TYR A 243 3.23 5.21 15.15
CA TYR A 243 3.56 4.33 16.28
C TYR A 243 3.11 2.89 16.07
N GLN A 244 2.01 2.66 15.36
CA GLN A 244 1.52 1.30 15.08
C GLN A 244 2.10 0.71 13.79
N LEU A 245 2.66 1.56 12.91
CA LEU A 245 3.01 1.18 11.55
C LEU A 245 4.52 1.23 11.26
N VAL A 246 5.31 1.95 12.05
CA VAL A 246 6.76 2.11 11.83
C VAL A 246 7.51 1.59 13.05
N ASN A 247 8.23 0.48 12.87
CA ASN A 247 9.03 -0.16 13.90
C ASN A 247 10.35 0.60 14.11
N ALA A 248 10.24 1.78 14.72
CA ALA A 248 11.36 2.62 15.11
C ALA A 248 10.97 3.47 16.32
N THR A 249 11.97 3.91 17.08
CA THR A 249 11.80 4.78 18.23
C THR A 249 10.90 5.98 17.90
N ALA A 250 9.94 6.25 18.79
CA ALA A 250 8.93 7.30 18.62
C ALA A 250 8.22 7.21 17.26
N GLY A 251 7.75 6.03 16.84
CA GLY A 251 7.03 5.85 15.58
C GLY A 251 7.80 6.33 14.35
N GLY A 252 9.13 6.20 14.36
CA GLY A 252 9.96 6.64 13.24
C GLY A 252 9.92 8.15 12.97
N ILE A 253 9.95 8.98 14.01
CA ILE A 253 9.92 10.45 13.88
C ILE A 253 10.96 11.01 12.89
N ASN A 254 12.12 10.36 12.76
CA ASN A 254 13.20 10.77 11.85
C ASN A 254 13.09 10.22 10.42
N TYR A 255 12.04 9.46 10.11
CA TYR A 255 11.88 8.76 8.83
C TYR A 255 11.07 9.63 7.88
N THR A 256 11.62 9.86 6.69
CA THR A 256 11.00 10.67 5.64
C THR A 256 10.68 9.81 4.43
N TRP A 257 9.68 10.19 3.64
CA TRP A 257 9.33 9.47 2.41
C TRP A 257 10.49 9.50 1.41
N SER A 258 11.21 10.63 1.32
CA SER A 258 12.43 10.72 0.50
C SER A 258 13.56 9.79 0.96
N SER A 259 13.58 9.33 2.23
CA SER A 259 14.63 8.44 2.71
C SER A 259 14.56 7.04 2.11
N ILE A 260 13.40 6.64 1.59
CA ILE A 260 13.23 5.39 0.82
C ILE A 260 14.19 5.40 -0.38
N ALA A 261 14.35 6.54 -1.06
CA ALA A 261 15.25 6.67 -2.21
C ALA A 261 16.74 6.48 -1.87
N LEU A 262 17.08 6.50 -0.58
CA LEU A 262 18.45 6.40 -0.10
C LEU A 262 18.84 4.99 0.33
N THR A 263 17.88 4.07 0.47
CA THR A 263 18.17 2.68 0.87
C THR A 263 18.88 1.93 -0.27
N ASN A 264 19.74 0.98 0.11
CA ASN A 264 20.46 0.17 -0.87
C ASN A 264 19.51 -0.69 -1.71
N SER A 265 18.51 -1.30 -1.07
CA SER A 265 17.50 -2.13 -1.73
C SER A 265 16.68 -1.34 -2.76
N PHE A 266 16.30 -0.09 -2.46
CA PHE A 266 15.60 0.74 -3.43
C PHE A 266 16.54 1.21 -4.55
N ARG A 267 17.78 1.66 -4.25
CA ARG A 267 18.77 2.05 -5.27
C ARG A 267 19.11 0.91 -6.24
N ASN A 268 19.15 -0.32 -5.73
CA ASN A 268 19.33 -1.54 -6.51
C ASN A 268 18.06 -2.00 -7.24
N ALA A 269 16.93 -1.28 -7.07
CA ALA A 269 15.63 -1.59 -7.64
C ALA A 269 15.09 -2.99 -7.27
N GLU A 270 15.33 -3.44 -6.03
CA GLU A 270 14.94 -4.77 -5.54
C GLU A 270 13.45 -4.85 -5.16
N MET A 271 12.83 -3.70 -4.88
CA MET A 271 11.40 -3.55 -4.57
C MET A 271 10.65 -2.80 -5.68
N PRO A 272 9.31 -2.96 -5.82
CA PRO A 272 8.51 -2.05 -6.65
C PRO A 272 8.60 -0.61 -6.14
N MET A 273 8.39 0.39 -6.99
CA MET A 273 8.35 1.77 -6.55
C MET A 273 7.05 2.05 -5.78
N PRO A 274 7.12 2.54 -4.52
CA PRO A 274 5.94 2.88 -3.74
C PRO A 274 5.36 4.21 -4.22
N ILE A 275 4.04 4.31 -4.30
CA ILE A 275 3.33 5.54 -4.61
C ILE A 275 2.18 5.70 -3.61
N LEU A 276 2.09 6.84 -2.94
CA LEU A 276 0.88 7.19 -2.18
C LEU A 276 0.08 8.27 -2.91
N VAL A 277 -1.24 8.24 -2.79
CA VAL A 277 -2.15 9.19 -3.44
C VAL A 277 -2.90 10.04 -2.42
N ALA A 278 -3.08 11.31 -2.72
CA ALA A 278 -3.92 12.25 -1.98
C ALA A 278 -4.65 13.16 -2.97
N ASP A 279 -5.82 13.66 -2.57
CA ASP A 279 -6.59 14.58 -3.40
C ASP A 279 -6.36 16.03 -2.97
N GLY A 280 -6.35 16.95 -3.93
CA GLY A 280 -6.37 18.37 -3.65
C GLY A 280 -7.77 18.85 -3.31
N ARG A 281 -7.90 19.63 -2.24
CA ARG A 281 -9.14 20.33 -1.89
C ARG A 281 -8.95 21.83 -2.11
N TYR A 282 -9.76 22.44 -2.98
CA TYR A 282 -9.59 23.87 -3.27
C TYR A 282 -10.19 24.74 -2.15
N PRO A 283 -9.69 25.98 -1.95
CA PRO A 283 -10.22 26.88 -0.94
C PRO A 283 -11.75 27.05 -1.04
N GLY A 284 -12.43 26.89 0.09
CA GLY A 284 -13.90 27.00 0.19
C GLY A 284 -14.69 25.78 -0.28
N GLU A 285 -14.03 24.72 -0.75
CA GLU A 285 -14.69 23.44 -1.02
C GLU A 285 -14.92 22.65 0.27
N LEU A 286 -16.06 21.96 0.37
CA LEU A 286 -16.39 21.04 1.47
C LEU A 286 -16.46 19.58 1.02
N LEU A 287 -16.55 19.34 -0.30
CA LEU A 287 -16.63 18.02 -0.90
C LEU A 287 -15.62 17.97 -2.05
N VAL A 288 -14.89 16.87 -2.14
CA VAL A 288 -13.94 16.61 -3.21
C VAL A 288 -14.72 16.17 -4.45
N SER A 289 -14.55 16.91 -5.55
CA SER A 289 -15.14 16.55 -6.83
C SER A 289 -14.41 15.36 -7.46
N SER A 290 -15.08 14.56 -8.28
CA SER A 290 -14.43 13.54 -9.12
C SER A 290 -13.39 14.09 -10.11
N ASN A 291 -13.36 15.42 -10.30
CA ASN A 291 -12.34 16.14 -11.08
C ASN A 291 -11.25 16.78 -10.22
N ALA A 292 -11.18 16.45 -8.93
CA ALA A 292 -10.13 16.95 -8.04
C ALA A 292 -8.75 16.59 -8.60
N THR A 293 -7.76 17.40 -8.23
CA THR A 293 -6.38 17.12 -8.61
C THR A 293 -5.87 15.95 -7.77
N VAL A 294 -5.48 14.86 -8.44
CA VAL A 294 -4.94 13.67 -7.81
C VAL A 294 -3.43 13.83 -7.72
N TYR A 295 -2.91 14.01 -6.51
CA TYR A 295 -1.48 14.12 -6.25
C TYR A 295 -0.88 12.76 -5.91
N GLU A 296 0.37 12.55 -6.33
CA GLU A 296 1.15 11.38 -5.96
C GLU A 296 2.40 11.77 -5.16
N PHE A 297 2.75 10.92 -4.19
CA PHE A 297 4.02 10.91 -3.48
C PHE A 297 4.81 9.69 -3.92
N ASN A 298 5.91 9.89 -4.64
CA ASN A 298 6.91 8.84 -4.88
C ASN A 298 8.22 9.20 -4.14
N PRO A 299 9.21 8.29 -4.01
CA PRO A 299 10.41 8.52 -3.20
C PRO A 299 11.28 9.71 -3.63
N TRP A 300 11.03 10.32 -4.79
CA TRP A 300 11.77 11.48 -5.28
C TRP A 300 10.93 12.73 -5.42
N GLU A 301 9.66 12.61 -5.78
CA GLU A 301 8.84 13.72 -6.22
C GLU A 301 7.44 13.69 -5.59
N PHE A 302 6.89 14.88 -5.40
CA PHE A 302 5.48 15.11 -5.10
C PHE A 302 4.88 15.98 -6.20
N GLY A 303 3.70 15.64 -6.69
CA GLY A 303 3.06 16.39 -7.74
C GLY A 303 1.96 15.61 -8.43
N THR A 304 1.64 15.99 -9.66
CA THR A 304 0.54 15.37 -10.40
C THR A 304 0.76 15.42 -11.91
N PHE A 305 0.22 14.40 -12.61
CA PHE A 305 0.07 14.37 -14.06
C PHE A 305 -1.23 15.04 -14.52
N ASP A 306 -2.11 15.45 -13.61
CA ASP A 306 -3.32 16.19 -13.96
C ASP A 306 -2.96 17.55 -14.58
N PRO A 307 -3.74 18.04 -15.55
CA PRO A 307 -3.46 19.25 -16.29
C PRO A 307 -3.70 20.53 -15.48
N THR A 308 -4.29 20.41 -14.28
CA THR A 308 -4.48 21.51 -13.33
C THR A 308 -3.13 22.10 -12.93
N VAL A 309 -2.25 21.27 -12.36
CA VAL A 309 -0.89 21.65 -11.93
C VAL A 309 0.18 21.17 -12.91
N TYR A 310 0.05 19.94 -13.42
CA TYR A 310 0.95 19.32 -14.39
C TYR A 310 2.45 19.47 -14.06
N GLY A 311 2.79 19.22 -12.80
CA GLY A 311 4.12 19.52 -12.28
C GLY A 311 4.47 18.74 -11.03
N PHE A 312 5.78 18.58 -10.83
CA PHE A 312 6.38 17.82 -9.74
C PHE A 312 7.50 18.61 -9.07
N VAL A 313 7.55 18.58 -7.73
CA VAL A 313 8.66 19.10 -6.92
C VAL A 313 9.43 17.95 -6.25
N PRO A 314 10.73 18.12 -5.94
CA PRO A 314 11.46 17.13 -5.18
C PRO A 314 10.86 16.96 -3.77
N VAL A 315 10.42 15.75 -3.43
CA VAL A 315 9.67 15.49 -2.18
C VAL A 315 10.51 15.79 -0.93
N GLN A 316 11.83 15.57 -1.01
CA GLN A 316 12.76 15.91 0.08
C GLN A 316 12.79 17.41 0.42
N TYR A 317 12.30 18.27 -0.48
CA TYR A 317 12.30 19.73 -0.33
C TYR A 317 10.90 20.33 -0.21
N LEU A 318 9.89 19.53 0.16
CA LEU A 318 8.48 19.93 0.20
C LEU A 318 8.20 21.22 0.98
N GLY A 319 8.87 21.45 2.10
CA GLY A 319 8.69 22.66 2.91
C GLY A 319 9.37 23.91 2.34
N SER A 320 10.02 23.83 1.17
CA SER A 320 10.76 24.97 0.61
C SER A 320 9.84 25.94 -0.13
N ARG A 321 10.17 27.23 -0.08
CA ARG A 321 9.39 28.28 -0.75
C ARG A 321 9.66 28.35 -2.26
N PHE A 322 8.91 27.59 -3.04
CA PHE A 322 8.88 27.72 -4.50
C PHE A 322 8.01 28.91 -4.91
N VAL A 323 8.45 29.68 -5.90
CA VAL A 323 7.69 30.79 -6.49
C VAL A 323 7.80 30.70 -8.00
N ALA A 324 6.67 30.60 -8.68
CA ALA A 324 6.60 30.47 -10.15
C ALA A 324 7.49 29.34 -10.68
N GLY A 325 7.51 28.21 -9.97
CA GLY A 325 8.26 27.02 -10.35
C GLY A 325 9.74 26.98 -9.96
N SER A 326 10.26 28.00 -9.27
CA SER A 326 11.68 28.06 -8.87
C SER A 326 11.84 28.45 -7.40
N LEU A 327 12.85 27.89 -6.73
CA LEU A 327 13.22 28.30 -5.37
C LEU A 327 14.11 29.57 -5.45
N PRO A 328 13.63 30.75 -4.98
CA PRO A 328 14.34 32.02 -5.12
C PRO A 328 15.77 31.98 -4.57
N SER A 329 16.70 32.74 -5.15
CA SER A 329 18.14 32.65 -4.82
C SER A 329 18.49 33.04 -3.37
N ASN A 330 17.63 33.83 -2.72
CA ASN A 330 17.78 34.29 -1.34
C ASN A 330 17.08 33.38 -0.31
N GLU A 331 16.34 32.38 -0.77
CA GLU A 331 15.67 31.40 0.10
C GLU A 331 16.59 30.22 0.39
N SER A 332 16.28 29.43 1.41
CA SER A 332 16.99 28.19 1.69
C SER A 332 16.13 26.98 1.34
N CYS A 333 16.76 25.81 1.25
CA CYS A 333 16.03 24.56 1.09
C CYS A 333 15.57 24.07 2.46
N VAL A 334 14.41 23.42 2.52
CA VAL A 334 13.86 22.89 3.76
C VAL A 334 13.72 21.37 3.62
N ARG A 335 14.19 20.62 4.61
CA ARG A 335 14.08 19.14 4.68
C ARG A 335 13.32 18.71 5.92
N GLY A 336 12.72 17.53 5.89
CA GLY A 336 11.99 16.93 7.03
C GLY A 336 10.49 17.14 7.01
N PHE A 337 9.97 18.01 6.11
CA PHE A 337 8.53 18.19 5.91
C PHE A 337 7.85 16.91 5.41
N ASP A 338 8.58 16.09 4.65
CA ASP A 338 8.12 14.82 4.09
C ASP A 338 8.20 13.66 5.10
N ASN A 339 7.88 13.90 6.38
CA ASN A 339 7.81 12.84 7.38
C ASN A 339 6.87 11.71 6.91
N GLY A 340 7.33 10.47 7.01
CA GLY A 340 6.60 9.31 6.47
C GLY A 340 5.22 9.12 7.11
N GLY A 341 5.09 9.39 8.42
CA GLY A 341 3.82 9.38 9.13
C GLY A 341 2.87 10.48 8.66
N PHE A 342 3.37 11.70 8.42
CA PHE A 342 2.57 12.80 7.90
C PHE A 342 2.05 12.54 6.48
N ILE A 343 2.87 11.95 5.59
CA ILE A 343 2.45 11.58 4.24
C ILE A 343 1.40 10.44 4.26
N MET A 344 1.57 9.43 5.11
CA MET A 344 0.52 8.42 5.33
C MET A 344 -0.77 9.06 5.87
N GLY A 345 -0.64 9.99 6.83
CA GLY A 345 -1.77 10.71 7.41
C GLY A 345 -2.50 11.59 6.39
N THR A 346 -1.77 12.28 5.52
CA THR A 346 -2.32 13.09 4.42
C THR A 346 -3.16 12.23 3.48
N SER A 347 -2.64 11.08 3.07
CA SER A 347 -3.34 10.13 2.21
C SER A 347 -4.59 9.52 2.86
N SER A 348 -4.80 9.73 4.16
CA SER A 348 -5.92 9.16 4.92
C SER A 348 -6.66 10.19 5.78
N THR A 349 -6.60 11.48 5.44
CA THR A 349 -7.20 12.54 6.26
C THR A 349 -8.68 12.73 5.97
N LEU A 350 -9.49 11.73 6.33
CA LEU A 350 -10.96 11.70 6.13
C LEU A 350 -11.73 12.29 7.35
N PHE A 351 -11.07 13.13 8.16
CA PHE A 351 -11.37 13.27 9.59
C PHE A 351 -12.53 14.19 9.96
N ASN A 352 -13.15 14.87 9.00
CA ASN A 352 -14.34 15.68 9.25
C ASN A 352 -15.53 14.89 9.81
N GLN A 353 -15.60 13.57 9.59
CA GLN A 353 -16.69 12.73 10.10
C GLN A 353 -16.34 12.02 11.43
N PHE A 354 -15.07 11.68 11.65
CA PHE A 354 -14.65 10.94 12.83
C PHE A 354 -14.39 11.86 14.04
N LEU A 355 -13.84 13.06 13.83
CA LEU A 355 -13.61 14.04 14.90
C LEU A 355 -14.92 14.60 15.49
N LEU A 356 -16.05 14.52 14.77
CA LEU A 356 -17.37 14.81 15.32
C LEU A 356 -17.75 13.86 16.48
N GLN A 357 -17.04 12.75 16.64
CA GLN A 357 -17.16 11.82 17.76
C GLN A 357 -16.09 12.04 18.87
N ILE A 358 -15.23 13.08 18.78
CA ILE A 358 -14.23 13.40 19.82
C ILE A 358 -14.89 13.56 21.20
N ASN A 359 -16.09 14.15 21.26
CA ASN A 359 -16.82 14.33 22.52
C ASN A 359 -17.16 12.99 23.21
N THR A 360 -17.14 11.87 22.49
CA THR A 360 -17.38 10.52 23.03
C THR A 360 -16.12 9.71 23.31
N THR A 361 -14.93 10.26 23.03
CA THR A 361 -13.64 9.56 23.22
C THR A 361 -12.97 9.91 24.55
N SER A 362 -12.20 8.96 25.09
CA SER A 362 -11.42 9.04 26.34
C SER A 362 -10.10 9.81 26.18
N LEU A 363 -10.03 10.80 25.29
CA LEU A 363 -8.82 11.60 25.10
C LEU A 363 -8.47 12.41 26.36
N PRO A 364 -7.17 12.56 26.70
CA PRO A 364 -6.70 13.48 27.73
C PRO A 364 -7.19 14.91 27.49
N SER A 365 -7.41 15.67 28.57
CA SER A 365 -7.96 17.03 28.49
C SER A 365 -7.12 17.98 27.63
N PHE A 366 -5.79 17.86 27.65
CA PHE A 366 -4.93 18.73 26.85
C PHE A 366 -5.10 18.49 25.34
N LEU A 367 -5.34 17.25 24.90
CA LEU A 367 -5.63 16.96 23.49
C LEU A 367 -7.03 17.43 23.12
N LYS A 368 -8.00 17.30 24.02
CA LYS A 368 -9.33 17.87 23.81
C LYS A 368 -9.23 19.39 23.65
N ASP A 369 -8.39 20.07 24.43
CA ASP A 369 -8.17 21.51 24.33
C ASP A 369 -7.46 21.89 23.01
N VAL A 370 -6.45 21.11 22.58
CA VAL A 370 -5.77 21.28 21.30
C VAL A 370 -6.73 21.08 20.13
N PHE A 371 -7.45 19.95 20.10
CA PHE A 371 -8.45 19.69 19.08
C PHE A 371 -9.57 20.73 19.13
N THR A 372 -10.02 21.15 20.30
CA THR A 372 -11.04 22.21 20.42
C THR A 372 -10.52 23.53 19.88
N LYS A 373 -9.26 23.92 20.14
CA LYS A 373 -8.66 25.13 19.54
C LYS A 373 -8.57 25.03 18.02
N ILE A 374 -8.05 23.91 17.51
CA ILE A 374 -8.00 23.68 16.06
C ILE A 374 -9.42 23.73 15.47
N LEU A 375 -10.40 23.09 16.13
CA LEU A 375 -11.82 23.08 15.75
C LEU A 375 -12.53 24.44 15.91
N GLU A 376 -12.09 25.30 16.82
CA GLU A 376 -12.61 26.67 17.01
C GLU A 376 -12.03 27.62 15.95
N ASP A 377 -10.77 27.40 15.54
CA ASP A 377 -10.11 28.09 14.44
C ASP A 377 -10.58 27.59 13.04
N LEU A 378 -11.24 26.41 12.96
CA LEU A 378 -11.89 25.89 11.74
C LEU A 378 -12.98 26.80 11.16
N GLY A 379 -13.44 27.80 11.92
CA GLY A 379 -14.36 28.80 11.41
C GLY A 379 -13.81 29.60 10.22
N GLU A 380 -12.47 29.66 10.05
CA GLU A 380 -11.83 30.53 9.06
C GLU A 380 -10.77 29.86 8.13
N ASP A 381 -10.04 28.78 8.51
CA ASP A 381 -8.78 28.37 7.80
C ASP A 381 -8.51 26.87 7.48
N SER A 382 -9.50 25.99 7.19
CA SER A 382 -9.27 24.59 6.71
C SER A 382 -8.31 23.71 7.54
N GLN A 383 -8.15 23.94 8.86
CA GLN A 383 -7.17 23.20 9.69
C GLN A 383 -7.56 21.74 10.03
N ASP A 384 -8.63 21.24 9.41
CA ASP A 384 -9.20 19.89 9.53
C ASP A 384 -8.47 18.85 8.67
N ILE A 385 -7.66 19.29 7.72
CA ILE A 385 -7.05 18.49 6.65
C ILE A 385 -5.53 18.67 6.58
N ALA A 386 -4.85 18.15 5.56
CA ALA A 386 -3.40 18.22 5.47
C ALA A 386 -2.97 19.55 4.85
N VAL A 387 -2.27 20.38 5.63
CA VAL A 387 -1.85 21.72 5.22
C VAL A 387 -0.40 21.69 4.74
N TYR A 388 -0.18 22.06 3.46
CA TYR A 388 1.14 22.20 2.85
C TYR A 388 1.47 23.68 2.66
N THR A 389 2.16 24.24 3.64
CA THR A 389 2.65 25.62 3.62
C THR A 389 4.19 25.65 3.73
N PRO A 390 4.90 26.35 2.82
CA PRO A 390 4.37 27.05 1.65
C PRO A 390 3.90 26.09 0.55
N ASN A 391 2.89 26.50 -0.22
CA ASN A 391 2.42 25.78 -1.41
C ASN A 391 3.58 25.58 -2.40
N PRO A 392 4.00 24.33 -2.70
CA PRO A 392 5.11 24.06 -3.62
C PRO A 392 4.83 24.46 -5.08
N PHE A 393 3.58 24.73 -5.42
CA PHE A 393 3.12 25.18 -6.73
C PHE A 393 2.65 26.64 -6.72
N TYR A 394 3.04 27.43 -5.73
CA TYR A 394 2.71 28.85 -5.69
C TYR A 394 3.20 29.59 -6.94
N LEU A 395 2.28 30.28 -7.60
CA LEU A 395 2.42 30.95 -8.89
C LEU A 395 2.86 30.06 -10.07
N TRP A 396 2.80 28.73 -9.90
CA TRP A 396 2.97 27.76 -10.97
C TRP A 396 1.62 27.40 -11.58
N ALA A 397 1.56 27.22 -12.90
CA ALA A 397 0.33 26.85 -13.59
C ALA A 397 -0.87 27.80 -13.32
N ASN A 398 -0.61 29.12 -13.18
CA ASN A 398 -1.62 30.16 -12.87
C ASN A 398 -2.87 30.16 -13.76
N SER A 399 -2.76 29.66 -14.99
CA SER A 399 -3.89 29.62 -15.93
C SER A 399 -4.81 28.41 -15.74
N THR A 400 -4.36 27.37 -15.03
CA THR A 400 -5.03 26.06 -14.97
C THR A 400 -5.26 25.55 -13.55
N SER A 401 -4.42 25.92 -12.58
CA SER A 401 -4.55 25.49 -11.19
C SER A 401 -5.28 26.55 -10.35
N PRO A 402 -6.44 26.21 -9.73
CA PRO A 402 -7.11 27.09 -8.79
C PRO A 402 -6.27 27.42 -7.55
N SER A 403 -5.37 26.54 -7.12
CA SER A 403 -4.49 26.77 -5.96
C SER A 403 -3.23 27.58 -6.28
N ALA A 404 -3.01 27.98 -7.55
CA ALA A 404 -1.75 28.64 -7.93
C ALA A 404 -1.57 30.02 -7.27
N SER A 405 -2.66 30.74 -6.98
CA SER A 405 -2.62 32.02 -6.25
C SER A 405 -2.49 31.87 -4.74
N GLU A 406 -2.61 30.65 -4.22
CA GLU A 406 -2.69 30.37 -2.80
C GLU A 406 -1.32 30.04 -2.24
N THR A 407 -0.99 30.62 -1.09
CA THR A 407 0.26 30.31 -0.38
C THR A 407 0.22 28.99 0.37
N VAL A 408 -0.95 28.35 0.43
CA VAL A 408 -1.22 27.07 1.08
C VAL A 408 -1.78 26.11 0.05
N LEU A 409 -1.37 24.84 0.14
CA LEU A 409 -1.97 23.74 -0.61
C LEU A 409 -2.61 22.77 0.38
N ASP A 410 -3.92 22.58 0.23
CA ASP A 410 -4.71 21.70 1.08
C ASP A 410 -4.89 20.34 0.39
N LEU A 411 -4.55 19.28 1.11
CA LEU A 411 -4.70 17.90 0.65
C LEU A 411 -5.59 17.09 1.60
N VAL A 412 -6.33 16.14 1.03
CA VAL A 412 -7.23 15.23 1.73
C VAL A 412 -6.98 13.77 1.36
N ASP A 413 -7.72 12.85 2.00
CA ASP A 413 -7.65 11.42 1.68
C ASP A 413 -7.86 11.20 0.17
N GLY A 414 -6.97 10.40 -0.44
CA GLY A 414 -6.97 10.17 -1.89
C GLY A 414 -8.12 9.31 -2.41
N GLY A 415 -9.05 8.89 -1.55
CA GLY A 415 -10.28 8.20 -1.92
C GLY A 415 -11.53 9.07 -1.88
N GLU A 416 -11.42 10.36 -1.51
CA GLU A 416 -12.59 11.25 -1.38
C GLU A 416 -13.25 11.59 -2.72
N ASP A 417 -12.52 11.52 -3.83
CA ASP A 417 -13.05 11.71 -5.18
C ASP A 417 -13.77 10.46 -5.77
N LEU A 418 -14.02 9.44 -4.94
CA LEU A 418 -14.55 8.10 -5.25
C LEU A 418 -13.57 7.16 -5.96
N GLN A 419 -12.39 7.60 -6.40
CA GLN A 419 -11.35 6.74 -6.98
C GLN A 419 -10.58 6.01 -5.86
N ASN A 420 -11.30 5.31 -4.98
CA ASN A 420 -10.76 4.69 -3.76
C ASN A 420 -9.73 3.57 -4.03
N ILE A 421 -9.45 3.22 -5.29
CA ILE A 421 -8.29 2.40 -5.71
C ILE A 421 -7.32 3.32 -6.46
N PRO A 422 -6.03 3.40 -6.07
CA PRO A 422 -5.10 4.40 -6.60
C PRO A 422 -4.59 4.02 -8.00
N LEU A 423 -5.48 4.08 -9.00
CA LEU A 423 -5.24 3.67 -10.38
C LEU A 423 -4.63 4.80 -11.20
N HIS A 424 -4.95 6.05 -10.88
CA HIS A 424 -4.50 7.22 -11.64
C HIS A 424 -2.97 7.26 -11.84
N PRO A 425 -2.12 7.02 -10.83
CA PRO A 425 -0.68 6.92 -11.05
C PRO A 425 -0.28 5.79 -12.00
N LEU A 426 -1.00 4.67 -12.02
CA LEU A 426 -0.61 3.46 -12.75
C LEU A 426 -1.07 3.48 -14.22
N ILE A 427 -2.06 4.30 -14.56
CA ILE A 427 -2.59 4.41 -15.93
C ILE A 427 -1.96 5.54 -16.74
N GLN A 428 -0.93 6.21 -16.18
CA GLN A 428 -0.18 7.24 -16.89
C GLN A 428 0.53 6.62 -18.12
N PRO A 429 0.30 7.16 -19.33
CA PRO A 429 0.90 6.64 -20.56
C PRO A 429 2.42 6.48 -20.47
N GLU A 430 3.09 7.39 -19.77
CA GLU A 430 4.54 7.43 -19.57
C GLU A 430 5.08 6.25 -18.77
N ARG A 431 4.25 5.62 -17.92
CA ARG A 431 4.63 4.46 -17.11
C ARG A 431 4.47 3.15 -17.86
N HIS A 432 3.73 3.12 -18.97
CA HIS A 432 3.51 1.93 -19.79
C HIS A 432 3.17 0.67 -18.97
N VAL A 433 2.22 0.77 -18.03
CA VAL A 433 1.76 -0.38 -17.24
C VAL A 433 0.84 -1.23 -18.13
N ASP A 434 1.08 -2.55 -18.13
CA ASP A 434 0.36 -3.51 -18.96
C ASP A 434 -0.78 -4.20 -18.22
N VAL A 435 -0.56 -4.47 -16.94
CA VAL A 435 -1.53 -5.12 -16.06
C VAL A 435 -1.51 -4.47 -14.69
N ILE A 436 -2.68 -4.26 -14.11
CA ILE A 436 -2.84 -3.77 -12.73
C ILE A 436 -3.60 -4.80 -11.92
N PHE A 437 -3.03 -5.22 -10.79
CA PHE A 437 -3.75 -5.96 -9.75
C PHE A 437 -4.37 -4.96 -8.77
N ALA A 438 -5.68 -4.76 -8.91
CA ALA A 438 -6.46 -3.77 -8.16
C ALA A 438 -7.14 -4.46 -6.97
N VAL A 439 -6.57 -4.31 -5.77
CA VAL A 439 -7.10 -4.90 -4.52
C VAL A 439 -8.09 -3.92 -3.89
N ASP A 440 -9.37 -4.29 -3.91
CA ASP A 440 -10.46 -3.43 -3.49
C ASP A 440 -11.06 -3.86 -2.15
N SER A 441 -11.00 -2.95 -1.18
CA SER A 441 -11.53 -3.08 0.18
C SER A 441 -12.55 -1.99 0.50
N SER A 442 -13.14 -1.36 -0.53
CA SER A 442 -14.13 -0.29 -0.40
C SER A 442 -15.38 -0.75 0.35
N ALA A 443 -16.00 0.16 1.08
CA ALA A 443 -17.20 -0.08 1.87
C ALA A 443 -18.45 0.48 1.17
N ASP A 444 -18.75 -0.02 -0.03
CA ASP A 444 -19.73 0.61 -0.92
C ASP A 444 -21.18 0.14 -0.68
N THR A 445 -21.34 -1.07 -0.15
CA THR A 445 -22.65 -1.68 0.13
C THR A 445 -23.07 -1.45 1.58
N GLN A 446 -24.33 -1.74 1.90
CA GLN A 446 -24.89 -1.64 3.25
C GLN A 446 -24.04 -2.36 4.32
N TYR A 447 -23.33 -3.43 3.96
CA TYR A 447 -22.45 -4.18 4.85
C TYR A 447 -20.98 -4.07 4.46
N ASN A 448 -20.54 -2.92 3.95
CA ASN A 448 -19.12 -2.61 3.74
C ASN A 448 -18.37 -3.55 2.78
N TRP A 449 -19.06 -4.15 1.80
CA TRP A 449 -18.42 -4.84 0.68
C TRP A 449 -18.24 -3.93 -0.53
N PRO A 450 -17.22 -4.15 -1.37
CA PRO A 450 -17.02 -3.38 -2.59
C PRO A 450 -18.07 -3.73 -3.65
N ASN A 451 -18.48 -2.73 -4.43
CA ASN A 451 -19.41 -2.89 -5.56
C ASN A 451 -18.84 -2.38 -6.89
N GLY A 452 -17.53 -2.09 -6.95
CA GLY A 452 -16.87 -1.56 -8.14
C GLY A 452 -16.94 -0.04 -8.29
N THR A 453 -17.46 0.70 -7.31
CA THR A 453 -17.57 2.18 -7.38
C THR A 453 -16.26 2.85 -7.76
N ALA A 454 -15.13 2.40 -7.19
CA ALA A 454 -13.82 2.97 -7.51
C ALA A 454 -13.41 2.77 -8.98
N LEU A 455 -13.69 1.60 -9.57
CA LEU A 455 -13.41 1.37 -10.99
C LEU A 455 -14.29 2.24 -11.89
N VAL A 456 -15.57 2.40 -11.53
CA VAL A 456 -16.49 3.29 -12.26
C VAL A 456 -16.00 4.72 -12.21
N ALA A 457 -15.60 5.23 -11.04
CA ALA A 457 -15.09 6.58 -10.88
C ALA A 457 -13.86 6.86 -11.76
N THR A 458 -12.87 5.95 -11.77
CA THR A 458 -11.69 6.09 -12.65
C THR A 458 -12.06 6.00 -14.13
N TYR A 459 -13.01 5.13 -14.50
CA TYR A 459 -13.50 5.03 -15.87
C TYR A 459 -14.17 6.35 -16.32
N GLU A 460 -15.09 6.87 -15.52
CA GLU A 460 -15.78 8.13 -15.81
C GLU A 460 -14.80 9.31 -15.88
N ARG A 461 -13.80 9.36 -15.00
CA ARG A 461 -12.73 10.35 -15.06
C ARG A 461 -11.96 10.27 -16.38
N SER A 462 -11.65 9.07 -16.87
CA SER A 462 -10.94 8.89 -18.16
C SER A 462 -11.77 9.37 -19.36
N LEU A 463 -13.10 9.35 -19.26
CA LEU A 463 -14.02 9.83 -20.30
C LEU A 463 -14.34 11.31 -20.20
N ASN A 464 -13.89 11.97 -19.13
CA ASN A 464 -14.33 13.30 -18.80
C ASN A 464 -13.86 14.34 -19.84
N THR A 465 -14.82 15.02 -20.45
CA THR A 465 -14.58 15.95 -21.56
C THR A 465 -13.90 17.26 -21.17
N THR A 466 -13.75 17.55 -19.87
CA THR A 466 -12.95 18.69 -19.40
C THR A 466 -11.45 18.51 -19.69
N GLY A 467 -11.03 17.28 -19.95
CA GLY A 467 -9.63 16.93 -20.20
C GLY A 467 -8.83 16.59 -18.94
N ILE A 468 -9.48 16.52 -17.77
CA ILE A 468 -8.82 16.20 -16.48
C ILE A 468 -8.02 14.88 -16.53
N GLY A 469 -8.49 13.87 -17.27
CA GLY A 469 -7.76 12.61 -17.45
C GLY A 469 -6.47 12.71 -18.27
N ASN A 470 -6.20 13.85 -18.93
CA ASN A 470 -4.93 14.20 -19.58
C ASN A 470 -4.20 13.08 -20.34
N GLY A 471 -4.92 12.42 -21.24
CA GLY A 471 -4.34 11.37 -22.10
C GLY A 471 -4.27 9.98 -21.47
N THR A 472 -4.74 9.81 -20.22
CA THR A 472 -4.98 8.49 -19.64
C THR A 472 -6.13 7.79 -20.37
N SER A 473 -6.03 6.46 -20.48
CA SER A 473 -7.04 5.59 -21.05
C SER A 473 -7.36 4.50 -20.03
N PHE A 474 -8.63 4.12 -19.93
CA PHE A 474 -9.08 3.11 -18.98
C PHE A 474 -10.02 2.11 -19.68
N PRO A 475 -10.02 0.82 -19.29
CA PRO A 475 -10.98 -0.13 -19.83
C PRO A 475 -12.42 0.28 -19.54
N VAL A 476 -13.35 -0.16 -20.37
CA VAL A 476 -14.79 0.02 -20.14
C VAL A 476 -15.19 -0.72 -18.87
N ILE A 477 -15.89 -0.01 -17.98
CA ILE A 477 -16.39 -0.51 -16.70
C ILE A 477 -17.92 -0.35 -16.68
N PRO A 478 -18.70 -1.40 -16.32
CA PRO A 478 -20.15 -1.26 -16.18
C PRO A 478 -20.55 -0.54 -14.89
N ASP A 479 -21.81 -0.17 -14.77
CA ASP A 479 -22.34 0.46 -13.56
C ASP A 479 -22.31 -0.48 -12.33
N GLN A 480 -22.38 0.11 -11.13
CA GLN A 480 -22.30 -0.60 -9.85
C GLN A 480 -23.41 -1.65 -9.68
N ASN A 481 -24.61 -1.42 -10.22
CA ASN A 481 -25.69 -2.40 -10.14
C ASN A 481 -25.35 -3.64 -10.97
N THR A 482 -24.77 -3.45 -12.16
CA THR A 482 -24.24 -4.55 -12.97
C THR A 482 -23.15 -5.33 -12.23
N PHE A 483 -22.22 -4.67 -11.53
CA PHE A 483 -21.20 -5.36 -10.73
C PHE A 483 -21.81 -6.35 -9.74
N VAL A 484 -22.86 -5.93 -9.03
CA VAL A 484 -23.53 -6.76 -8.03
C VAL A 484 -24.39 -7.84 -8.69
N ASN A 485 -25.22 -7.47 -9.67
CA ASN A 485 -26.15 -8.39 -10.32
C ASN A 485 -25.46 -9.51 -11.11
N GLU A 486 -24.33 -9.20 -11.76
CA GLU A 486 -23.54 -10.17 -12.53
C GLU A 486 -22.44 -10.84 -11.68
N GLY A 487 -22.37 -10.51 -10.38
CA GLY A 487 -21.43 -11.08 -9.43
C GLY A 487 -19.96 -10.78 -9.74
N LEU A 488 -19.66 -9.65 -10.39
CA LEU A 488 -18.30 -9.20 -10.69
C LEU A 488 -17.52 -8.83 -9.41
N ASN A 489 -18.24 -8.54 -8.33
CA ASN A 489 -17.69 -8.29 -7.00
C ASN A 489 -17.64 -9.55 -6.10
N THR A 490 -17.88 -10.75 -6.64
CA THR A 490 -17.86 -12.02 -5.87
C THR A 490 -16.62 -12.88 -6.12
N ARG A 491 -15.80 -12.49 -7.10
CA ARG A 491 -14.62 -13.21 -7.60
C ARG A 491 -13.70 -12.23 -8.33
N PRO A 492 -12.44 -12.61 -8.62
CA PRO A 492 -11.62 -11.84 -9.54
C PRO A 492 -12.32 -11.61 -10.88
N THR A 493 -12.22 -10.40 -11.41
CA THR A 493 -12.80 -10.01 -12.71
C THR A 493 -11.75 -9.23 -13.51
N PHE A 494 -11.62 -9.51 -14.80
CA PHE A 494 -10.69 -8.82 -15.68
C PHE A 494 -11.42 -7.80 -16.55
N PHE A 495 -10.86 -6.59 -16.62
CA PHE A 495 -11.32 -5.52 -17.49
C PHE A 495 -10.22 -5.14 -18.48
N GLY A 496 -10.62 -4.77 -19.70
CA GLY A 496 -9.67 -4.38 -20.74
C GLY A 496 -8.95 -5.55 -21.41
N CYS A 497 -9.46 -6.77 -21.35
CA CYS A 497 -8.78 -7.91 -21.98
C CYS A 497 -8.50 -7.71 -23.47
N ASN A 498 -9.39 -7.04 -24.19
CA ASN A 498 -9.16 -6.60 -25.56
C ASN A 498 -8.70 -5.12 -25.58
N SER A 499 -7.41 -4.89 -25.86
CA SER A 499 -6.84 -3.53 -25.95
C SER A 499 -7.47 -2.69 -27.07
N SER A 500 -8.01 -3.32 -28.12
CA SER A 500 -8.63 -2.61 -29.25
C SER A 500 -9.94 -1.91 -28.89
N ASN A 501 -10.54 -2.25 -27.74
CA ASN A 501 -11.79 -1.63 -27.26
C ASN A 501 -11.54 -0.37 -26.41
N THR A 502 -10.29 0.10 -26.33
CA THR A 502 -9.92 1.29 -25.56
C THR A 502 -9.48 2.42 -26.49
N THR A 503 -9.65 3.67 -26.06
CA THR A 503 -9.37 4.87 -26.89
C THR A 503 -7.88 5.18 -27.02
N GLY A 504 -7.06 4.59 -26.15
CA GLY A 504 -5.60 4.64 -26.16
C GLY A 504 -5.01 3.49 -25.32
N PRO A 505 -3.68 3.37 -25.24
CA PRO A 505 -3.04 2.30 -24.47
C PRO A 505 -3.55 2.24 -23.03
N ALA A 506 -4.16 1.12 -22.65
CA ALA A 506 -4.71 0.91 -21.31
C ALA A 506 -4.27 -0.46 -20.76
N PRO A 507 -3.98 -0.55 -19.45
CA PRO A 507 -3.67 -1.82 -18.82
C PRO A 507 -4.89 -2.75 -18.80
N LEU A 508 -4.63 -4.05 -18.77
CA LEU A 508 -5.60 -5.02 -18.29
C LEU A 508 -5.73 -4.85 -16.77
N VAL A 509 -6.94 -4.66 -16.25
CA VAL A 509 -7.17 -4.55 -14.81
C VAL A 509 -7.65 -5.90 -14.29
N VAL A 510 -6.85 -6.53 -13.42
CA VAL A 510 -7.25 -7.68 -12.60
C VAL A 510 -7.85 -7.12 -11.30
N TYR A 511 -9.18 -7.05 -11.27
CA TYR A 511 -9.94 -6.58 -10.11
C TYR A 511 -10.08 -7.69 -9.08
N LEU A 512 -9.62 -7.44 -7.85
CA LEU A 512 -9.64 -8.36 -6.71
C LEU A 512 -10.51 -7.75 -5.60
N PRO A 513 -11.84 -7.96 -5.65
CA PRO A 513 -12.75 -7.47 -4.63
C PRO A 513 -12.57 -8.25 -3.32
N ASN A 514 -12.56 -7.53 -2.20
CA ASN A 514 -12.70 -8.15 -0.88
C ASN A 514 -13.99 -8.99 -0.84
N PHE A 515 -13.85 -10.25 -0.48
CA PHE A 515 -14.93 -11.22 -0.45
C PHE A 515 -14.70 -12.24 0.67
N PRO A 516 -15.72 -12.77 1.35
CA PRO A 516 -15.51 -13.70 2.44
C PRO A 516 -15.15 -15.09 1.90
N TYR A 517 -13.87 -15.46 1.96
CA TYR A 517 -13.40 -16.82 1.67
C TYR A 517 -13.50 -17.69 2.92
N VAL A 518 -12.90 -17.21 4.02
CA VAL A 518 -12.77 -17.94 5.29
C VAL A 518 -13.25 -17.13 6.49
N THR A 519 -13.38 -15.81 6.36
CA THR A 519 -13.98 -14.96 7.39
C THR A 519 -14.65 -13.73 6.78
N PHE A 520 -15.50 -13.06 7.56
CA PHE A 520 -16.10 -11.79 7.19
C PHE A 520 -15.11 -10.65 7.47
N SER A 521 -14.41 -10.23 6.41
CA SER A 521 -13.40 -9.18 6.42
C SER A 521 -13.95 -7.76 6.23
N ASN A 522 -15.26 -7.60 6.07
CA ASN A 522 -15.98 -6.33 5.86
C ASN A 522 -16.20 -5.49 7.13
N VAL A 523 -15.19 -5.45 8.01
CA VAL A 523 -15.20 -4.64 9.24
C VAL A 523 -15.33 -3.15 8.94
N SER A 524 -15.78 -2.34 9.90
CA SER A 524 -16.00 -0.90 9.63
C SER A 524 -14.69 -0.19 9.34
N THR A 525 -14.75 0.85 8.49
CA THR A 525 -13.59 1.73 8.25
C THR A 525 -13.16 2.48 9.52
N PHE A 526 -14.10 2.69 10.46
CA PHE A 526 -13.90 3.49 11.67
C PHE A 526 -13.71 2.66 12.94
N ASP A 527 -13.69 1.32 12.84
CA ASP A 527 -13.42 0.48 14.01
C ASP A 527 -11.96 0.72 14.48
N PRO A 528 -11.75 1.11 15.74
CA PRO A 528 -10.45 1.62 16.20
C PRO A 528 -9.46 0.53 16.60
N SER A 529 -9.93 -0.71 16.84
CA SER A 529 -9.09 -1.81 17.30
C SER A 529 -9.60 -3.19 16.87
N TYR A 530 -8.69 -4.16 16.83
CA TYR A 530 -8.90 -5.53 16.38
C TYR A 530 -8.03 -6.50 17.18
N SER A 531 -8.58 -7.61 17.63
CA SER A 531 -7.74 -8.66 18.23
C SER A 531 -6.74 -9.21 17.20
N GLU A 532 -5.60 -9.72 17.66
CA GLU A 532 -4.61 -10.35 16.78
C GLU A 532 -5.21 -11.48 15.95
N ALA A 533 -6.05 -12.33 16.58
CA ALA A 533 -6.75 -13.39 15.87
C ALA A 533 -7.67 -12.87 14.76
N GLN A 534 -8.35 -11.73 14.98
CA GLN A 534 -9.18 -11.10 13.96
C GLN A 534 -8.32 -10.49 12.85
N ARG A 535 -7.23 -9.79 13.21
CA ARG A 535 -6.23 -9.27 12.27
C ARG A 535 -5.73 -10.38 11.35
N ASP A 536 -5.26 -11.47 11.93
CA ASP A 536 -4.66 -12.57 11.18
C ASP A 536 -5.70 -13.27 10.30
N SER A 537 -6.93 -13.41 10.78
CA SER A 537 -8.03 -13.98 9.99
C SER A 537 -8.38 -13.10 8.78
N ILE A 538 -8.41 -11.77 8.93
CA ILE A 538 -8.69 -10.85 7.82
C ILE A 538 -7.53 -10.89 6.81
N ILE A 539 -6.29 -10.90 7.27
CA ILE A 539 -5.12 -10.99 6.38
C ILE A 539 -5.10 -12.33 5.65
N PHE A 540 -5.42 -13.43 6.33
CA PHE A 540 -5.54 -14.74 5.71
C PHE A 540 -6.69 -14.78 4.67
N ASN A 541 -7.81 -14.13 4.95
CA ASN A 541 -8.88 -13.98 3.95
C ASN A 541 -8.43 -13.20 2.72
N GLY A 542 -7.69 -12.10 2.89
CA GLY A 542 -7.13 -11.34 1.75
C GLY A 542 -6.13 -12.16 0.93
N TYR A 543 -5.37 -13.04 1.57
CA TYR A 543 -4.50 -14.02 0.90
C TYR A 543 -5.34 -14.96 0.02
N ASP A 544 -6.41 -15.53 0.57
CA ASP A 544 -7.31 -16.42 -0.17
C ASP A 544 -8.10 -15.71 -1.28
N VAL A 545 -8.45 -14.44 -1.12
CA VAL A 545 -9.02 -13.62 -2.20
C VAL A 545 -8.04 -13.55 -3.38
N ALA A 546 -6.76 -13.26 -3.11
CA ALA A 546 -5.74 -13.12 -4.14
C ALA A 546 -5.38 -14.46 -4.81
N THR A 547 -5.31 -15.56 -4.07
CA THR A 547 -4.96 -16.90 -4.61
C THR A 547 -6.16 -17.74 -4.99
N MET A 548 -7.39 -17.23 -4.81
CA MET A 548 -8.63 -17.98 -4.88
C MET A 548 -8.61 -19.27 -4.04
N GLY A 549 -8.12 -19.16 -2.81
CA GLY A 549 -7.93 -20.27 -1.90
C GLY A 549 -6.85 -21.25 -2.38
N ASN A 550 -5.74 -20.74 -2.89
CA ASN A 550 -4.63 -21.53 -3.45
C ASN A 550 -5.09 -22.44 -4.61
N ASN A 551 -5.81 -21.85 -5.57
CA ASN A 551 -6.52 -22.53 -6.64
C ASN A 551 -7.64 -23.50 -6.18
N SER A 552 -8.03 -23.55 -4.91
CA SER A 552 -9.09 -24.46 -4.45
C SER A 552 -10.47 -24.07 -4.97
N ARG A 553 -10.73 -22.77 -5.17
CA ARG A 553 -11.99 -22.28 -5.79
C ARG A 553 -11.97 -22.45 -7.31
N ASP A 554 -10.81 -22.31 -7.95
CA ASP A 554 -10.59 -22.59 -9.37
C ASP A 554 -9.17 -23.10 -9.62
N GLY A 555 -9.07 -24.33 -10.10
CA GLY A 555 -7.80 -25.02 -10.35
C GLY A 555 -6.88 -24.34 -11.37
N GLU A 556 -7.42 -23.47 -12.24
CA GLU A 556 -6.68 -22.77 -13.28
C GLU A 556 -6.30 -21.32 -12.90
N TRP A 557 -6.70 -20.83 -11.72
CA TRP A 557 -6.57 -19.41 -11.36
C TRP A 557 -5.14 -18.86 -11.50
N SER A 558 -4.14 -19.54 -10.93
CA SER A 558 -2.75 -19.11 -11.04
C SER A 558 -2.29 -19.00 -12.51
N ALA A 559 -2.71 -19.93 -13.38
CA ALA A 559 -2.43 -19.84 -14.82
C ALA A 559 -3.14 -18.63 -15.46
N CYS A 560 -4.37 -18.31 -15.03
CA CYS A 560 -5.09 -17.13 -15.49
C CYS A 560 -4.43 -15.81 -15.06
N VAL A 561 -3.80 -15.78 -13.88
CA VAL A 561 -2.94 -14.67 -13.46
C VAL A 561 -1.74 -14.54 -14.40
N ALA A 562 -1.05 -15.65 -14.73
CA ALA A 562 0.06 -15.63 -15.68
C ALA A 562 -0.37 -15.14 -17.08
N CYS A 563 -1.53 -15.58 -17.55
CA CYS A 563 -2.11 -15.11 -18.81
C CYS A 563 -2.44 -13.62 -18.80
N ALA A 564 -2.97 -13.08 -17.70
CA ALA A 564 -3.22 -11.65 -17.55
C ALA A 564 -1.91 -10.84 -17.62
N VAL A 565 -0.86 -11.31 -16.94
CA VAL A 565 0.48 -10.68 -16.98
C VAL A 565 1.07 -10.67 -18.39
N LEU A 566 0.93 -11.76 -19.14
CA LEU A 566 1.50 -11.86 -20.48
C LEU A 566 0.64 -11.25 -21.59
N SER A 567 -0.62 -10.89 -21.32
CA SER A 567 -1.62 -10.48 -22.32
C SER A 567 -1.10 -9.40 -23.29
N ARG A 568 -0.66 -8.24 -22.79
CA ARG A 568 -0.15 -7.14 -23.61
C ARG A 568 1.18 -7.47 -24.28
N SER A 569 1.97 -8.35 -23.67
CA SER A 569 3.20 -8.85 -24.30
C SER A 569 2.89 -9.70 -25.53
N PHE A 570 1.88 -10.58 -25.45
CA PHE A 570 1.43 -11.37 -26.60
C PHE A 570 0.95 -10.49 -27.75
N GLU A 571 0.18 -9.44 -27.46
CA GLU A 571 -0.26 -8.46 -28.46
C GLU A 571 0.94 -7.77 -29.15
N ARG A 572 1.88 -7.22 -28.37
CA ARG A 572 3.05 -6.50 -28.91
C ARG A 572 3.95 -7.37 -29.77
N THR A 573 4.08 -8.64 -29.42
CA THR A 573 4.94 -9.60 -30.12
C THR A 573 4.22 -10.36 -31.22
N ASN A 574 2.91 -10.14 -31.38
CA ASN A 574 2.02 -10.91 -32.25
C ASN A 574 2.12 -12.43 -32.00
N THR A 575 2.25 -12.80 -30.72
CA THR A 575 2.28 -14.19 -30.28
C THR A 575 0.85 -14.72 -30.19
N THR A 576 0.61 -15.91 -30.74
CA THR A 576 -0.69 -16.57 -30.59
C THR A 576 -0.97 -16.83 -29.12
N VAL A 577 -2.08 -16.30 -28.61
CA VAL A 577 -2.51 -16.50 -27.23
C VAL A 577 -2.75 -18.00 -26.98
N PRO A 578 -2.13 -18.61 -25.96
CA PRO A 578 -2.32 -20.03 -25.65
C PRO A 578 -3.78 -20.38 -25.34
N ASP A 579 -4.19 -21.61 -25.64
CA ASP A 579 -5.57 -22.06 -25.42
C ASP A 579 -6.03 -21.95 -23.97
N GLN A 580 -5.15 -22.21 -23.00
CA GLN A 580 -5.48 -21.99 -21.59
C GLN A 580 -5.71 -20.51 -21.28
N CYS A 581 -4.94 -19.61 -21.88
CA CYS A 581 -5.16 -18.18 -21.72
C CYS A 581 -6.47 -17.72 -22.35
N ASN A 582 -6.85 -18.25 -23.52
CA ASN A 582 -8.16 -17.98 -24.11
C ASN A 582 -9.29 -18.41 -23.16
N ARG A 583 -9.21 -19.60 -22.55
CA ARG A 583 -10.19 -20.04 -21.53
C ARG A 583 -10.22 -19.14 -20.30
N CYS A 584 -9.06 -18.68 -19.84
CA CYS A 584 -8.97 -17.74 -18.74
C CYS A 584 -9.65 -16.41 -19.09
N PHE A 585 -9.43 -15.90 -20.29
CA PHE A 585 -10.09 -14.67 -20.75
C PHE A 585 -11.60 -14.87 -20.91
N ASP A 586 -12.05 -16.00 -21.48
CA ASP A 586 -13.49 -16.32 -21.55
C ASP A 586 -14.16 -16.39 -20.17
N ARG A 587 -13.42 -16.82 -19.14
CA ARG A 587 -13.94 -16.98 -17.77
C ARG A 587 -13.96 -15.70 -16.96
N TYR A 588 -12.89 -14.91 -17.05
CA TYR A 588 -12.65 -13.79 -16.14
C TYR A 588 -12.85 -12.42 -16.78
N CYS A 589 -12.74 -12.30 -18.11
CA CYS A 589 -13.01 -11.03 -18.76
C CYS A 589 -14.49 -10.73 -18.70
N TRP A 590 -14.82 -9.52 -18.25
CA TRP A 590 -16.17 -9.02 -18.39
C TRP A 590 -16.55 -8.98 -19.87
N ASP A 591 -17.66 -9.63 -20.22
CA ASP A 591 -18.09 -9.90 -21.59
C ASP A 591 -18.96 -8.79 -22.19
N GLY A 592 -19.20 -7.72 -21.43
CA GLY A 592 -20.08 -6.61 -21.81
C GLY A 592 -21.54 -6.77 -21.36
N THR A 593 -21.90 -7.87 -20.68
CA THR A 593 -23.24 -8.05 -20.14
C THR A 593 -23.53 -7.03 -19.04
N THR A 594 -24.68 -6.35 -19.14
CA THR A 594 -25.12 -5.31 -18.20
C THR A 594 -26.48 -5.62 -17.60
N ASN A 595 -26.60 -5.39 -16.30
CA ASN A 595 -27.86 -5.41 -15.58
C ASN A 595 -27.90 -4.26 -14.57
N SER A 596 -28.34 -3.10 -15.02
CA SER A 596 -28.38 -1.87 -14.20
C SER A 596 -29.59 -1.80 -13.26
N SER A 597 -30.38 -2.87 -13.09
CA SER A 597 -31.51 -2.89 -12.16
C SER A 597 -31.03 -2.85 -10.72
N ASN A 598 -31.77 -2.18 -9.82
CA ASN A 598 -31.34 -2.10 -8.42
C ASN A 598 -31.22 -3.51 -7.81
N PRO A 599 -30.02 -3.94 -7.37
CA PRO A 599 -29.83 -5.26 -6.79
C PRO A 599 -30.55 -5.36 -5.45
N GLY A 600 -30.79 -6.60 -5.01
CA GLY A 600 -31.15 -6.87 -3.62
C GLY A 600 -30.00 -6.54 -2.67
N THR A 601 -30.24 -6.70 -1.37
CA THR A 601 -29.18 -6.53 -0.38
C THR A 601 -28.01 -7.49 -0.62
N TYR A 602 -26.79 -6.96 -0.66
CA TYR A 602 -25.58 -7.75 -0.89
C TYR A 602 -25.04 -8.32 0.41
N GLU A 603 -25.36 -9.58 0.68
CA GLU A 603 -24.98 -10.33 1.88
C GLU A 603 -24.35 -11.68 1.48
N PRO A 604 -23.07 -11.69 1.06
CA PRO A 604 -22.41 -12.94 0.65
C PRO A 604 -22.16 -13.88 1.84
N SER A 605 -22.07 -15.18 1.57
CA SER A 605 -21.61 -16.20 2.52
C SER A 605 -20.15 -16.54 2.29
N THR A 606 -19.49 -17.14 3.29
CA THR A 606 -18.11 -17.63 3.13
C THR A 606 -18.00 -18.69 2.05
N VAL A 607 -16.91 -18.66 1.25
CA VAL A 607 -16.64 -19.67 0.21
C VAL A 607 -16.33 -21.04 0.81
N PHE A 608 -15.54 -21.06 1.88
CA PHE A 608 -15.15 -22.29 2.58
C PHE A 608 -15.86 -22.37 3.94
N ASP A 609 -16.31 -23.57 4.30
CA ASP A 609 -16.90 -23.82 5.62
C ASP A 609 -15.82 -23.73 6.71
N ASN A 610 -16.12 -23.00 7.80
CA ASN A 610 -15.26 -22.81 8.98
C ASN A 610 -14.74 -24.12 9.61
N VAL A 611 -15.30 -25.28 9.25
CA VAL A 611 -15.01 -26.58 9.87
C VAL A 611 -13.81 -27.30 9.23
N ALA A 612 -13.38 -26.91 8.02
CA ALA A 612 -12.30 -27.59 7.30
C ALA A 612 -10.91 -26.93 7.41
N TYR A 613 -10.85 -25.64 7.77
CA TYR A 613 -9.58 -24.89 7.88
C TYR A 613 -9.12 -24.62 9.32
N ALA A 614 -9.89 -25.05 10.33
CA ALA A 614 -9.45 -25.09 11.73
C ALA A 614 -8.32 -26.13 12.00
N VAL A 615 -7.84 -26.82 10.97
CA VAL A 615 -6.63 -27.66 11.00
C VAL A 615 -5.55 -27.01 10.13
N LEU A 616 -5.03 -25.87 10.59
CA LEU A 616 -3.67 -25.38 10.36
C LEU A 616 -3.46 -24.16 11.29
N PRO A 617 -3.43 -24.43 12.60
CA PRO A 617 -2.22 -24.15 13.34
C PRO A 617 -1.88 -25.36 14.23
N ALA A 618 -1.26 -26.39 13.63
CA ALA A 618 -0.78 -27.56 14.39
C ALA A 618 0.39 -28.28 13.68
N VAL A 619 1.34 -27.53 13.13
CA VAL A 619 2.70 -28.07 12.83
C VAL A 619 3.77 -27.12 13.39
N PHE A 620 3.54 -26.59 14.60
CA PHE A 620 4.59 -26.00 15.43
C PHE A 620 4.30 -26.31 16.90
N ALA A 621 4.12 -27.60 17.23
CA ALA A 621 3.99 -28.05 18.62
C ALA A 621 4.34 -29.54 18.77
N THR A 622 5.55 -29.95 18.41
CA THR A 622 6.07 -31.27 18.79
C THR A 622 7.52 -31.22 19.23
N VAL A 623 7.84 -30.47 20.30
CA VAL A 623 8.88 -30.87 21.28
C VAL A 623 8.55 -30.26 22.66
N ALA A 624 7.49 -30.72 23.33
CA ALA A 624 7.33 -30.52 24.78
C ALA A 624 6.21 -31.41 25.36
N ALA A 625 6.39 -32.73 25.33
CA ALA A 625 5.52 -33.63 26.09
C ALA A 625 6.29 -34.87 26.53
N ALA A 626 7.21 -34.69 27.49
CA ALA A 626 7.75 -35.78 28.29
C ALA A 626 8.06 -35.29 29.71
N ALA A 627 7.03 -34.88 30.43
CA ALA A 627 7.09 -34.73 31.89
C ALA A 627 5.67 -34.83 32.47
N THR A 628 5.13 -36.05 32.52
CA THR A 628 3.94 -36.35 33.32
C THR A 628 4.33 -37.09 34.59
N VAL A 629 3.95 -36.47 35.71
CA VAL A 629 3.36 -37.11 36.89
C VAL A 629 4.31 -37.90 37.80
N SER A 630 4.53 -37.34 38.99
CA SER A 630 4.25 -38.03 40.26
C SER A 630 4.34 -37.04 41.43
N ALA A 631 3.20 -36.50 41.85
CA ALA A 631 3.01 -35.96 43.19
C ALA A 631 2.11 -36.95 43.95
N PHE A 632 2.73 -37.81 44.76
CA PHE A 632 2.14 -38.49 45.92
C PHE A 632 3.29 -39.06 46.77
N MET A 633 3.95 -38.18 47.53
CA MET A 633 4.38 -38.31 48.94
C MET A 633 5.21 -37.11 49.35
#